data_AF-A0A817P1E3-F1
#
_entry.id   AF-A0A817P1E3-F1
#
_cell.length_a   1.000
_cell.length_b   1.000
_cell.length_c   1.000
_cell.angle_alpha   90.00
_cell.angle_beta   90.00
_cell.angle_gamma   90.00
#
_symmetry.space_group_name_H-M   'P 1'
#
loop_
_entity.id
_entity.type
_entity.pdbx_description
1 polymer ?
#
loop_
_entity_poly.entity_id
_entity_poly.type
_entity_poly.pdbx_seq_one_letter_code
_entity_poly.pdbx_strand_id
1 'polypeptide(L)'
;MYKTEDDHLHQESRSIGINQQSKEVICELFKMKIKPKRMLELLEEKGLPVPKKQQLSNYLTSLREKCYGTSTISLGELEACCICDGLRNLNLQMNEQELVLIADGAEAISNAFSKDFGTDHNIVMCWFHMRKRVEKKLNLVEDKALHNEIMNDIETSQLSKNNKTFNIATRLF
;
A
#
# COMPACT_ATOMS: atom_id res chain seq x y z
N MET A 1 -10.26 -20.77 -55.33
CA MET A 1 -9.74 -19.65 -54.52
C MET A 1 -9.06 -20.26 -53.30
N TYR A 2 -7.74 -20.17 -53.31
CA TYR A 2 -6.67 -20.48 -52.35
C TYR A 2 -6.98 -21.36 -51.11
N LYS A 3 -6.40 -22.58 -51.13
CA LYS A 3 -5.93 -23.27 -49.92
C LYS A 3 -4.57 -22.69 -49.58
N THR A 4 -4.39 -22.19 -48.37
CA THR A 4 -3.07 -21.83 -47.85
C THR A 4 -2.44 -23.08 -47.25
N GLU A 5 -1.43 -23.61 -47.94
CA GLU A 5 -0.44 -24.50 -47.34
C GLU A 5 0.50 -23.61 -46.51
N ASP A 6 0.17 -23.42 -45.25
CA ASP A 6 1.11 -22.94 -44.25
C ASP A 6 1.25 -24.04 -43.20
N ASP A 7 2.14 -24.99 -43.51
CA ASP A 7 2.63 -25.99 -42.58
C ASP A 7 3.38 -25.24 -41.46
N HIS A 8 2.66 -24.84 -40.43
CA HIS A 8 3.25 -24.39 -39.18
C HIS A 8 3.89 -25.58 -38.49
N LEU A 9 5.19 -25.78 -38.73
CA LEU A 9 6.07 -26.64 -37.95
C LEU A 9 5.87 -26.36 -36.45
N HIS A 10 5.18 -27.27 -35.77
CA HIS A 10 5.05 -27.24 -34.32
C HIS A 10 6.41 -27.57 -33.71
N GLN A 11 7.17 -26.53 -33.38
CA GLN A 11 8.39 -26.65 -32.58
C GLN A 11 8.06 -27.27 -31.22
N GLU A 12 8.81 -28.31 -30.86
CA GLU A 12 8.56 -29.20 -29.73
C GLU A 12 8.47 -28.47 -28.36
N SER A 13 7.45 -28.85 -27.60
CA SER A 13 7.25 -28.71 -26.14
C SER A 13 7.73 -27.42 -25.47
N ARG A 14 6.88 -26.38 -25.47
CA ARG A 14 6.99 -25.30 -24.46
C ARG A 14 6.57 -25.86 -23.10
N SER A 15 7.40 -25.73 -22.07
CA SER A 15 7.01 -26.08 -20.70
C SER A 15 5.83 -25.20 -20.25
N ILE A 16 4.65 -25.80 -20.17
CA ILE A 16 3.41 -25.12 -19.81
C ILE A 16 3.42 -24.91 -18.28
N GLY A 17 3.87 -23.74 -17.83
CA GLY A 17 3.73 -23.30 -16.44
C GLY A 17 5.03 -23.26 -15.62
N ILE A 18 4.89 -22.88 -14.35
CA ILE A 18 6.00 -22.83 -13.38
C ILE A 18 6.27 -24.25 -12.86
N ASN A 19 7.54 -24.64 -12.81
CA ASN A 19 7.98 -25.90 -12.21
C ASN A 19 7.52 -26.02 -10.74
N GLN A 20 7.14 -27.22 -10.32
CA GLN A 20 6.62 -27.49 -8.97
C GLN A 20 7.60 -27.11 -7.85
N GLN A 21 8.89 -27.40 -8.02
CA GLN A 21 9.92 -27.03 -7.06
C GLN A 21 10.08 -25.51 -6.97
N SER A 22 10.02 -24.80 -8.09
CA SER A 22 10.02 -23.33 -8.10
C SER A 22 8.78 -22.76 -7.40
N LYS A 23 7.60 -23.40 -7.56
CA LYS A 23 6.36 -22.98 -6.87
C LYS A 23 6.47 -23.07 -5.36
N GLU A 24 7.07 -24.14 -4.83
CA GLU A 24 7.27 -24.34 -3.39
C GLU A 24 8.18 -23.25 -2.80
N VAL A 25 9.30 -22.96 -3.47
CA VAL A 25 10.19 -21.88 -3.05
C VAL A 25 9.48 -20.52 -3.13
N ILE A 26 8.73 -20.25 -4.19
CA ILE A 26 7.96 -19.00 -4.32
C ILE A 26 6.92 -18.87 -3.19
N CYS A 27 6.26 -19.97 -2.79
CA CYS A 27 5.33 -19.97 -1.66
C CYS A 27 6.02 -19.58 -0.35
N GLU A 28 7.19 -20.13 -0.05
CA GLU A 28 7.93 -19.77 1.16
C GLU A 28 8.41 -18.31 1.12
N LEU A 29 8.95 -17.85 -0.02
CA LEU A 29 9.34 -16.45 -0.21
C LEU A 29 8.15 -15.49 -0.11
N PHE A 30 6.96 -15.93 -0.53
CA PHE A 30 5.72 -15.16 -0.40
C PHE A 30 5.30 -15.01 1.06
N LYS A 31 5.36 -16.09 1.86
CA LYS A 31 5.12 -16.03 3.31
C LYS A 31 6.10 -15.08 4.01
N MET A 32 7.35 -15.05 3.56
CA MET A 32 8.38 -14.11 4.04
C MET A 32 8.21 -12.67 3.52
N LYS A 33 7.14 -12.39 2.76
CA LYS A 33 6.82 -11.06 2.19
C LYS A 33 7.91 -10.48 1.29
N ILE A 34 8.67 -11.35 0.61
CA ILE A 34 9.74 -10.93 -0.31
C ILE A 34 9.13 -10.37 -1.59
N LYS A 35 9.77 -9.33 -2.16
CA LYS A 35 9.29 -8.70 -3.41
C LYS A 35 9.49 -9.64 -4.62
N PRO A 36 8.59 -9.62 -5.63
CA PRO A 36 8.66 -10.53 -6.78
C PRO A 36 9.98 -10.51 -7.56
N LYS A 37 10.59 -9.33 -7.72
CA LYS A 37 11.90 -9.21 -8.38
C LYS A 37 12.98 -10.01 -7.65
N ARG A 38 13.03 -9.87 -6.32
CA ARG A 38 14.00 -10.60 -5.47
C ARG A 38 13.73 -12.10 -5.46
N MET A 39 12.46 -12.53 -5.62
CA MET A 39 12.15 -13.95 -5.75
C MET A 39 12.79 -14.59 -6.99
N LEU A 40 12.81 -13.87 -8.12
CA LEU A 40 13.46 -14.37 -9.34
C LEU A 40 14.97 -14.52 -9.15
N GLU A 41 15.61 -13.52 -8.54
CA GLU A 41 17.05 -13.55 -8.20
C GLU A 41 17.37 -14.72 -7.26
N LEU A 42 16.54 -14.95 -6.23
CA LEU A 42 16.74 -16.06 -5.29
C LEU A 42 16.52 -17.44 -5.93
N LEU A 43 15.65 -17.56 -6.93
CA LEU A 43 15.48 -18.80 -7.68
C LEU A 43 16.70 -19.09 -8.55
N GLU A 44 17.27 -18.05 -9.17
CA GLU A 44 18.51 -18.12 -9.95
C GLU A 44 19.70 -18.50 -9.07
N GLU A 45 19.86 -17.86 -7.90
CA GLU A 45 20.88 -18.19 -6.89
C GLU A 45 20.79 -19.66 -6.42
N LYS A 46 19.58 -20.24 -6.40
CA LYS A 46 19.33 -21.65 -6.03
C LYS A 46 19.47 -22.63 -7.20
N GLY A 47 19.82 -22.15 -8.40
CA GLY A 47 19.93 -22.99 -9.60
C GLY A 47 18.59 -23.57 -10.09
N LEU A 48 17.47 -22.95 -9.70
CA LEU A 48 16.14 -23.39 -10.09
C LEU A 48 15.68 -22.70 -11.39
N PRO A 49 14.79 -23.34 -12.18
CA PRO A 49 14.27 -22.74 -13.39
C PRO A 49 13.48 -21.46 -13.06
N VAL A 50 13.97 -20.35 -13.58
CA VAL A 50 13.39 -19.02 -13.36
C VAL A 50 12.16 -18.84 -14.24
N PRO A 51 10.96 -18.64 -13.67
CA PRO A 51 9.76 -18.42 -14.45
C PRO A 51 9.77 -17.05 -15.14
N LYS A 52 9.02 -16.91 -16.24
CA LYS A 52 8.81 -15.58 -16.84
C LYS A 52 8.09 -14.66 -15.85
N LYS A 53 8.38 -13.36 -15.91
CA LYS A 53 7.74 -12.33 -15.06
C LYS A 53 6.20 -12.45 -15.04
N GLN A 54 5.59 -12.68 -16.21
CA GLN A 54 4.13 -12.86 -16.31
C GLN A 54 3.64 -14.10 -15.57
N GLN A 55 4.37 -15.22 -15.67
CA GLN A 55 3.99 -16.46 -14.98
C GLN A 55 4.06 -16.26 -13.46
N LEU A 56 5.12 -15.61 -12.96
CA LEU A 56 5.23 -15.26 -11.54
C LEU A 56 4.08 -14.35 -11.11
N SER A 57 3.75 -13.32 -11.88
CA SER A 57 2.66 -12.41 -11.57
C SER A 57 1.31 -13.13 -11.46
N ASN A 58 1.00 -14.00 -12.43
CA ASN A 58 -0.24 -14.79 -12.43
C ASN A 58 -0.28 -15.73 -11.21
N TYR A 59 0.83 -16.40 -10.91
CA TYR A 59 0.92 -17.31 -9.78
C TYR A 59 0.78 -16.60 -8.43
N LEU A 60 1.41 -15.43 -8.27
CA LEU A 60 1.26 -14.61 -7.06
C LEU A 60 -0.16 -14.06 -6.89
N THR A 61 -0.86 -13.77 -8.00
CA THR A 61 -2.27 -13.35 -7.96
C THR A 61 -3.13 -14.48 -7.38
N SER A 62 -2.98 -15.69 -7.92
CA SER A 62 -3.66 -16.88 -7.39
C SER A 62 -3.32 -17.18 -5.93
N LEU A 63 -2.06 -17.02 -5.52
CA LEU A 63 -1.66 -17.18 -4.11
C LEU A 63 -2.31 -16.15 -3.20
N ARG A 64 -2.37 -14.87 -3.62
CA ARG A 64 -3.05 -13.82 -2.86
C ARG A 64 -4.53 -14.10 -2.72
N GLU A 65 -5.18 -14.52 -3.80
CA GLU A 65 -6.59 -14.88 -3.78
C GLU A 65 -6.87 -16.04 -2.82
N LYS A 66 -6.00 -17.06 -2.81
CA LYS A 66 -6.11 -18.18 -1.87
C LYS A 66 -5.89 -17.77 -0.41
N CYS A 67 -4.97 -16.82 -0.15
CA CYS A 67 -4.62 -16.41 1.21
C CYS A 67 -5.54 -15.32 1.78
N TYR A 68 -6.01 -14.40 0.94
CA TYR A 68 -6.69 -13.18 1.36
C TYR A 68 -8.09 -13.03 0.76
N GLY A 69 -8.53 -13.96 -0.07
CA GLY A 69 -9.75 -13.83 -0.84
C GLY A 69 -9.59 -12.95 -2.07
N THR A 70 -10.69 -12.75 -2.77
CA THR A 70 -10.74 -11.94 -3.99
C THR A 70 -10.32 -10.50 -3.70
N SER A 71 -9.56 -9.89 -4.61
CA SER A 71 -9.21 -8.46 -4.49
C SER A 71 -10.41 -7.54 -4.72
N THR A 72 -11.53 -8.09 -5.14
CA THR A 72 -12.80 -7.40 -5.37
C THR A 72 -13.81 -7.92 -4.36
N ILE A 73 -14.45 -7.00 -3.66
CA ILE A 73 -15.58 -7.26 -2.76
C ILE A 73 -16.78 -6.45 -3.28
N SER A 74 -17.97 -7.04 -3.29
CA SER A 74 -19.19 -6.30 -3.62
C SER A 74 -19.60 -5.37 -2.47
N LEU A 75 -20.46 -4.39 -2.76
CA LEU A 75 -20.98 -3.50 -1.71
C LEU A 75 -21.70 -4.29 -0.60
N GLY A 76 -22.49 -5.31 -0.95
CA GLY A 76 -23.19 -6.13 0.03
C GLY A 76 -22.26 -6.99 0.89
N GLU A 77 -21.20 -7.55 0.30
CA GLU A 77 -20.17 -8.26 1.06
C GLU A 77 -19.37 -7.31 1.96
N LEU A 78 -19.11 -6.08 1.51
CA LEU A 78 -18.46 -5.05 2.32
C LEU A 78 -19.33 -4.65 3.52
N GLU A 79 -20.62 -4.40 3.30
CA GLU A 79 -21.60 -4.12 4.36
C GLU A 79 -21.67 -5.29 5.35
N ALA A 80 -21.72 -6.52 4.87
CA ALA A 80 -21.72 -7.71 5.70
C ALA A 80 -20.44 -7.85 6.53
N CYS A 81 -19.26 -7.63 5.96
CA CYS A 81 -17.99 -7.62 6.72
C CYS A 81 -17.99 -6.53 7.79
N CYS A 82 -18.45 -5.31 7.49
CA CYS A 82 -18.56 -4.23 8.48
C CYS A 82 -19.51 -4.59 9.64
N ILE A 83 -20.58 -5.34 9.36
CA ILE A 83 -21.56 -5.79 10.36
C ILE A 83 -21.02 -6.97 11.17
N CYS A 84 -20.36 -7.94 10.53
CA CYS A 84 -19.89 -9.18 11.15
C CYS A 84 -18.53 -9.05 11.86
N ASP A 85 -17.58 -8.28 11.31
CA ASP A 85 -16.22 -8.10 11.85
C ASP A 85 -16.11 -6.98 12.90
N GLY A 86 -17.25 -6.46 13.37
CA GLY A 86 -17.30 -5.72 14.62
C GLY A 86 -17.20 -4.21 14.53
N LEU A 87 -17.43 -3.55 13.39
CA LEU A 87 -17.63 -2.09 13.41
C LEU A 87 -18.92 -1.69 14.15
N ARG A 88 -19.91 -2.58 14.22
CA ARG A 88 -21.08 -2.43 15.13
C ARG A 88 -20.81 -2.91 16.57
N ASN A 89 -19.83 -3.79 16.78
CA ASN A 89 -19.45 -4.29 18.10
C ASN A 89 -18.30 -3.52 18.74
N LEU A 90 -17.82 -2.44 18.11
CA LEU A 90 -17.17 -1.35 18.82
C LEU A 90 -18.24 -0.56 19.60
N ASN A 91 -18.91 -1.29 20.51
CA ASN A 91 -19.26 -0.83 21.85
C ASN A 91 -17.97 -0.62 22.66
N LEU A 92 -16.93 -0.04 22.04
CA LEU A 92 -16.08 0.85 22.77
C LEU A 92 -17.07 1.91 23.25
N GLN A 93 -17.25 2.01 24.55
CA GLN A 93 -17.55 3.32 25.12
C GLN A 93 -16.37 4.20 24.71
N MET A 94 -16.38 4.66 23.46
CA MET A 94 -15.57 5.77 23.03
C MET A 94 -16.05 6.86 23.95
N ASN A 95 -15.19 7.29 24.86
CA ASN A 95 -15.43 8.50 25.59
C ASN A 95 -15.53 9.57 24.48
N GLU A 96 -16.76 9.95 24.11
CA GLU A 96 -17.04 10.82 22.94
C GLU A 96 -16.22 12.11 22.99
N GLN A 97 -15.74 12.47 24.19
CA GLN A 97 -14.87 13.58 24.48
C GLN A 97 -13.47 13.53 23.83
N GLU A 98 -12.99 12.39 23.30
CA GLU A 98 -11.65 12.27 22.70
C GLU A 98 -11.62 11.63 21.29
N LEU A 99 -12.73 11.71 20.53
CA LEU A 99 -12.70 11.28 19.13
C LEU A 99 -11.87 12.28 18.29
N VAL A 100 -10.82 11.77 17.62
CA VAL A 100 -9.95 12.54 16.73
C VAL A 100 -9.88 11.87 15.36
N LEU A 101 -10.17 12.65 14.31
CA LEU A 101 -9.99 12.21 12.92
C LEU A 101 -8.56 12.53 12.45
N ILE A 102 -7.85 11.53 11.94
CA ILE A 102 -6.55 11.72 11.26
C ILE A 102 -6.71 11.36 9.78
N ALA A 103 -6.70 12.36 8.90
CA ALA A 103 -6.94 12.18 7.46
C ALA A 103 -5.97 12.97 6.59
N ASP A 104 -5.93 12.72 5.27
CA ASP A 104 -5.07 13.41 4.30
C ASP A 104 -5.46 14.88 4.01
N GLY A 105 -6.45 15.40 4.74
CA GLY A 105 -6.99 16.75 4.59
C GLY A 105 -7.96 16.91 3.42
N ALA A 106 -8.48 15.81 2.87
CA ALA A 106 -9.56 15.88 1.88
C ALA A 106 -10.84 16.46 2.51
N GLU A 107 -11.38 17.53 1.91
CA GLU A 107 -12.61 18.18 2.39
C GLU A 107 -13.79 17.22 2.44
N ALA A 108 -13.90 16.29 1.48
CA ALA A 108 -14.97 15.29 1.47
C ALA A 108 -14.98 14.43 2.75
N ILE A 109 -13.79 14.05 3.24
CA ILE A 109 -13.64 13.25 4.46
C ILE A 109 -13.99 14.11 5.69
N SER A 110 -13.46 15.33 5.76
CA SER A 110 -13.75 16.26 6.86
C SER A 110 -15.24 16.57 6.95
N ASN A 111 -15.90 16.82 5.80
CA ASN A 111 -17.33 17.14 5.74
C ASN A 111 -18.20 15.96 6.13
N ALA A 112 -17.89 14.75 5.65
CA ALA A 112 -18.61 13.55 6.03
C ALA A 112 -18.46 13.27 7.53
N PHE A 113 -17.23 13.39 8.05
CA PHE A 113 -16.96 13.20 9.46
C PHE A 113 -17.70 14.22 10.34
N SER A 114 -17.64 15.51 10.00
CA SER A 114 -18.36 16.54 10.76
C SER A 114 -19.88 16.38 10.69
N LYS A 115 -20.41 15.84 9.60
CA LYS A 115 -21.84 15.56 9.45
C LYS A 115 -22.30 14.42 10.35
N ASP A 116 -21.51 13.36 10.45
CA ASP A 116 -21.91 12.12 11.13
C ASP A 116 -21.51 12.09 12.61
N PHE A 117 -20.43 12.79 12.97
CA PHE A 117 -19.87 12.81 14.33
C PHE A 117 -19.94 14.18 15.00
N GLY A 118 -20.32 15.25 14.30
CA GLY A 118 -20.35 16.60 14.88
C GLY A 118 -19.05 17.40 14.66
N THR A 119 -19.08 18.67 15.08
CA THR A 119 -18.01 19.65 14.80
C THR A 119 -17.10 19.94 16.00
N ASP A 120 -17.39 19.35 17.15
CA ASP A 120 -16.67 19.49 18.42
C ASP A 120 -15.46 18.55 18.54
N HIS A 121 -15.12 17.86 17.45
CA HIS A 121 -13.99 16.94 17.38
C HIS A 121 -12.77 17.54 16.67
N ASN A 122 -11.59 17.08 17.07
CA ASN A 122 -10.35 17.48 16.42
C ASN A 122 -10.15 16.72 15.11
N ILE A 123 -10.00 17.46 14.01
CA ILE A 123 -9.59 16.91 12.72
C ILE A 123 -8.14 17.31 12.47
N VAL A 124 -7.26 16.31 12.40
CA VAL A 124 -5.82 16.49 12.28
C VAL A 124 -5.33 15.97 10.93
N MET A 125 -4.44 16.73 10.30
CA MET A 125 -3.77 16.31 9.08
C MET A 125 -2.86 15.11 9.38
N CYS A 126 -2.98 14.05 8.59
CA CYS A 126 -2.16 12.87 8.68
C CYS A 126 -0.70 13.23 8.38
N TRP A 127 0.17 13.06 9.39
CA TRP A 127 1.60 13.37 9.30
C TRP A 127 2.28 12.67 8.12
N PHE A 128 1.97 11.40 7.88
CA PHE A 128 2.53 10.65 6.75
C PHE A 128 2.21 11.30 5.41
N HIS A 129 0.95 11.70 5.20
CA HIS A 129 0.52 12.36 3.96
C HIS A 129 1.15 13.75 3.81
N MET A 130 1.22 14.51 4.91
CA MET A 130 1.92 15.81 4.92
C MET A 130 3.39 15.65 4.52
N ARG A 131 4.14 14.77 5.22
CA ARG A 131 5.57 14.55 4.99
C ARG A 131 5.85 14.13 3.55
N LYS A 132 5.09 13.17 3.03
CA LYS A 132 5.23 12.69 1.64
C LYS A 132 4.98 13.80 0.62
N ARG A 133 4.04 14.72 0.91
CA ARG A 133 3.73 15.86 0.03
C ARG A 133 4.84 16.90 0.06
N VAL A 134 5.42 17.18 1.23
CA VAL A 134 6.58 18.04 1.39
C VAL A 134 7.78 17.47 0.65
N GLU A 135 8.15 16.21 0.90
CA GLU A 135 9.27 15.52 0.23
C GLU A 135 9.12 15.56 -1.29
N LYS A 136 7.89 15.33 -1.81
CA LYS A 136 7.62 15.45 -3.24
C LYS A 136 7.93 16.84 -3.81
N LYS A 137 7.68 17.91 -3.04
CA LYS A 137 8.01 19.29 -3.44
C LYS A 137 9.49 19.60 -3.26
N LEU A 138 10.11 19.08 -2.19
CA LEU A 138 11.54 19.27 -1.91
C LEU A 138 12.45 18.55 -2.89
N ASN A 139 11.96 17.55 -3.63
CA ASN A 139 12.69 16.99 -4.78
C ASN A 139 13.09 18.02 -5.85
N LEU A 140 12.53 19.24 -5.81
CA LEU A 140 12.94 20.36 -6.67
C LEU A 140 14.21 21.06 -6.16
N VAL A 141 14.65 20.79 -4.93
CA VAL A 141 15.88 21.31 -4.33
C VAL A 141 17.02 20.36 -4.70
N GLU A 142 17.95 20.83 -5.54
CA GLU A 142 19.10 20.02 -5.97
C GLU A 142 20.12 19.80 -4.86
N ASP A 143 20.22 20.76 -3.94
CA ASP A 143 21.09 20.65 -2.76
C ASP A 143 20.51 19.67 -1.74
N LYS A 144 21.14 18.49 -1.66
CA LYS A 144 20.77 17.42 -0.74
C LYS A 144 21.01 17.78 0.73
N ALA A 145 21.99 18.63 1.04
CA ALA A 145 22.25 19.04 2.40
C ALA A 145 21.10 19.92 2.91
N LEU A 146 20.74 20.94 2.10
CA LEU A 146 19.59 21.80 2.36
C LEU A 146 18.26 21.02 2.41
N HIS A 147 18.06 20.06 1.50
CA HIS A 147 16.91 19.17 1.53
C HIS A 147 16.75 18.46 2.89
N ASN A 148 17.85 17.88 3.40
CA ASN A 148 17.83 17.16 4.66
C ASN A 148 17.65 18.09 5.86
N GLU A 149 18.23 19.29 5.83
CA GLU A 149 18.04 20.32 6.85
C GLU A 149 16.57 20.70 6.98
N ILE A 150 15.91 21.02 5.85
CA ILE A 150 14.48 21.36 5.83
C ILE A 150 13.62 20.21 6.38
N MET A 151 13.92 18.96 6.01
CA MET A 151 13.17 17.81 6.52
C MET A 151 13.37 17.62 8.03
N ASN A 152 14.59 17.77 8.54
CA ASN A 152 14.89 17.69 9.96
C ASN A 152 14.17 18.79 10.77
N ASP A 153 14.09 20.00 10.22
CA ASP A 153 13.40 21.12 10.84
C ASP A 153 11.89 20.89 10.95
N ILE A 154 11.30 20.32 9.90
CA ILE A 154 9.89 19.92 9.88
C ILE A 154 9.63 18.81 10.91
N GLU A 155 10.50 17.80 10.99
CA GLU A 155 10.41 16.73 11.99
C GLU A 155 10.57 17.26 13.43
N THR A 156 11.50 18.19 13.65
CA THR A 156 11.71 18.84 14.95
C THR A 156 10.50 19.67 15.35
N SER A 157 9.89 20.37 14.39
CA SER A 157 8.66 21.15 14.62
C SER A 157 7.54 20.24 15.12
N GLN A 158 7.36 19.05 14.53
CA GLN A 158 6.36 18.08 14.98
C GLN A 158 6.57 17.57 16.42
N LEU A 159 7.81 17.57 16.90
CA LEU A 159 8.16 17.15 18.26
C LEU A 159 8.07 18.31 19.28
N SER A 160 7.51 19.46 18.87
CA SER A 160 7.30 20.60 19.75
C SER A 160 6.50 20.22 21.00
N LYS A 161 6.99 20.65 22.17
CA LYS A 161 6.39 20.32 23.48
C LYS A 161 4.96 20.86 23.66
N ASN A 162 4.58 21.88 22.90
CA ASN A 162 3.26 22.49 22.95
C ASN A 162 2.97 23.31 21.69
N ASN A 163 1.70 23.66 21.49
CA ASN A 163 1.23 24.43 20.35
C ASN A 163 1.87 25.82 20.25
N LYS A 164 2.26 26.45 21.37
CA LYS A 164 2.92 27.76 21.34
C LYS A 164 4.30 27.67 20.69
N THR A 165 5.10 26.67 21.06
CA THR A 165 6.40 26.41 20.45
C THR A 165 6.25 26.05 18.98
N PHE A 166 5.31 25.19 18.63
CA PHE A 166 5.01 24.84 17.23
C PHE A 166 4.67 26.09 16.40
N ASN A 167 3.74 26.92 16.87
CA ASN A 167 3.31 28.13 16.17
C ASN A 167 4.43 29.16 15.99
N ILE A 168 5.35 29.25 16.96
CA ILE A 168 6.54 30.11 16.82
C ILE A 168 7.48 29.52 15.76
N ALA A 169 7.78 28.23 15.83
CA ALA A 169 8.64 27.55 14.86
C ALA A 169 8.11 27.71 13.44
N THR A 170 6.80 27.52 13.20
CA THR A 170 6.18 27.69 11.88
C THR A 170 6.27 29.11 11.30
N ARG A 171 6.56 30.12 12.12
CA ARG A 171 6.72 31.52 11.66
C ARG A 171 8.17 31.88 11.33
N LEU A 172 9.12 31.03 11.72
CA LEU A 172 10.54 31.21 11.46
C LEU A 172 10.97 30.52 10.15
N PHE A 173 10.06 29.79 9.51
CA PHE A 173 10.16 29.20 8.16
C PHE A 173 9.29 29.98 7.18
#